data_AF-A0A950A7Q5-F1
#
_entry.id   AF-A0A950A7Q5-F1
#
_cell.length_a   1.000
_cell.length_b   1.000
_cell.length_c   1.000
_cell.angle_alpha   90.00
_cell.angle_beta   90.00
_cell.angle_gamma   90.00
#
_symmetry.space_group_name_H-M   'P 1'
#
loop_
_entity.id
_entity.type
_entity.pdbx_description
1 polymer ?
#
loop_
_entity_poly.entity_id
_entity_poly.type
_entity_poly.pdbx_seq_one_letter_code
_entity_poly.pdbx_strand_id
1 'polypeptide(L)' 'MNDPLTELSARLEEAAEQLRSPDVEVDVALALIEECARLAGEASSQVDERTRAALEPLPDLPGQLPLPAS' A
#
# COMPACT_ATOMS: atom_id res chain seq x y z
N MET A 1 12.31 1.43 -12.33
CA MET A 1 12.14 1.12 -10.90
C MET A 1 10.66 0.97 -10.69
N ASN A 2 10.19 -0.22 -10.32
CA ASN A 2 8.75 -0.48 -10.21
C ASN A 2 8.22 0.17 -8.92
N ASP A 3 6.96 0.59 -8.93
CA ASP A 3 6.34 1.25 -7.78
C ASP A 3 6.10 0.21 -6.65
N PRO A 4 6.50 0.47 -5.39
CA PRO A 4 6.31 -0.49 -4.29
C PRO A 4 4.86 -0.98 -4.10
N LEU A 5 3.86 -0.14 -4.36
CA LEU A 5 2.45 -0.57 -4.34
C LEU A 5 2.11 -1.52 -5.48
N THR A 6 2.67 -1.32 -6.67
CA THR A 6 2.51 -2.23 -7.81
C THR A 6 3.13 -3.60 -7.50
N GLU A 7 4.29 -3.62 -6.85
CA GLU A 7 4.94 -4.88 -6.44
C GLU A 7 4.12 -5.63 -5.37
N LEU A 8 3.59 -4.91 -4.37
CA LEU A 8 2.71 -5.51 -3.36
C LEU A 8 1.41 -6.05 -3.96
N SER A 9 0.83 -5.30 -4.90
CA SER A 9 -0.40 -5.72 -5.59
C SER A 9 -0.17 -6.98 -6.43
N ALA A 10 0.94 -7.05 -7.16
CA ALA A 10 1.30 -8.22 -7.95
C ALA A 10 1.51 -9.47 -7.07
N ARG A 11 2.19 -9.33 -5.92
CA ARG A 11 2.38 -10.42 -4.97
C ARG A 11 1.07 -10.88 -4.33
N LEU A 12 0.17 -9.95 -4.03
CA LEU A 12 -1.14 -10.27 -3.49
C LEU A 12 -1.99 -11.03 -4.52
N GLU A 13 -1.93 -10.63 -5.78
CA GLU A 13 -2.62 -11.30 -6.88
C GLU A 13 -2.10 -12.73 -7.08
N GLU A 14 -0.78 -12.92 -7.06
CA GLU A 14 -0.16 -14.25 -7.14
C GLU A 14 -0.59 -15.17 -5.97
N ALA A 15 -0.59 -14.67 -4.73
CA ALA A 15 -1.03 -15.43 -3.57
C ALA A 15 -2.53 -15.80 -3.65
N ALA A 16 -3.36 -14.87 -4.13
CA ALA A 16 -4.79 -15.10 -4.32
C ALA A 16 -5.06 -16.11 -5.45
N GLU A 17 -4.27 -16.10 -6.52
CA GLU A 17 -4.34 -17.10 -7.60
C GLU A 17 -4.01 -18.50 -7.08
N GLN A 18 -2.95 -18.63 -6.27
CA GLN A 18 -2.59 -19.90 -5.64
C GLN A 18 -3.70 -20.42 -4.72
N LEU A 19 -4.35 -19.53 -3.96
CA LEU A 19 -5.47 -19.89 -3.08
C LEU A 19 -6.72 -20.35 -3.85
N ARG A 20 -6.92 -19.86 -5.08
CA ARG A 20 -8.02 -20.29 -5.96
C ARG A 20 -7.75 -21.62 -6.66
N SER A 21 -6.56 -22.19 -6.48
CA SER A 21 -6.23 -23.50 -7.02
C SER A 21 -7.19 -24.56 -6.45
N PRO A 22 -7.77 -25.45 -7.29
CA PRO A 22 -8.77 -26.42 -6.85
C PRO A 22 -8.21 -27.49 -5.88
N ASP A 23 -6.89 -27.69 -5.84
CA ASP A 23 -6.22 -28.73 -5.05
C ASP A 23 -5.30 -28.15 -3.95
N VAL A 24 -5.67 -26.99 -3.39
CA VAL A 24 -4.88 -26.40 -2.30
C VAL A 24 -5.17 -27.13 -0.98
N GLU A 25 -4.12 -27.63 -0.34
CA GLU A 25 -4.21 -28.24 1.00
C GLU A 25 -4.62 -27.19 2.05
N VAL A 26 -5.34 -27.60 3.09
CA VAL A 26 -5.90 -26.70 4.10
C VAL A 26 -4.82 -25.86 4.80
N ASP A 27 -3.71 -26.48 5.17
CA ASP A 27 -2.59 -25.79 5.83
C ASP A 27 -1.92 -24.77 4.89
N VAL A 28 -1.86 -25.09 3.59
CA VAL A 28 -1.33 -24.20 2.55
C VAL A 28 -2.28 -23.04 2.32
N ALA A 29 -3.59 -23.29 2.25
CA ALA A 29 -4.61 -22.24 2.18
C ALA A 29 -4.52 -21.28 3.37
N LEU A 30 -4.34 -21.80 4.59
CA LEU A 30 -4.22 -20.97 5.79
C LEU A 30 -3.00 -20.03 5.68
N ALA A 31 -1.85 -20.57 5.29
CA ALA A 31 -0.63 -19.79 5.08
C ALA A 31 -0.80 -18.73 3.98
N LEU A 32 -1.48 -19.06 2.87
CA LEU A 32 -1.77 -18.12 1.79
C LEU A 32 -2.73 -17.00 2.23
N ILE A 33 -3.73 -17.31 3.06
CA ILE A 33 -4.66 -16.31 3.63
C ILE A 33 -3.89 -15.35 4.55
N GLU A 34 -3.02 -15.87 5.40
CA GLU A 34 -2.18 -15.04 6.28
C GLU A 34 -1.24 -14.13 5.48
N GLU A 35 -0.62 -14.65 4.42
CA GLU A 35 0.23 -13.87 3.52
C GLU A 35 -0.58 -12.80 2.77
N CYS A 36 -1.79 -13.12 2.30
CA CYS A 36 -2.69 -12.14 1.69
C CYS A 36 -3.05 -11.01 2.66
N ALA A 37 -3.37 -11.35 3.92
CA ALA A 37 -3.66 -10.37 4.94
C ALA A 37 -2.45 -9.47 5.24
N ARG A 38 -1.25 -10.06 5.31
CA ARG A 38 0.01 -9.32 5.51
C ARG A 38 0.28 -8.34 4.36
N LEU A 39 0.17 -8.80 3.11
CA LEU A 39 0.38 -7.98 1.91
C LEU A 39 -0.64 -6.85 1.79
N ALA A 40 -1.92 -7.14 2.07
CA ALA A 40 -2.98 -6.14 2.07
C ALA A 40 -2.75 -5.05 3.15
N GLY A 41 -2.32 -5.46 4.34
CA GLY A 41 -1.96 -4.53 5.41
C GLY A 41 -0.79 -3.62 5.03
N GLU A 42 0.25 -4.18 4.42
CA GLU A 42 1.41 -3.43 3.94
C GLU A 42 1.01 -2.42 2.85
N ALA A 43 0.21 -2.85 1.86
CA ALA A 43 -0.29 -1.98 0.81
C ALA A 43 -1.16 -0.84 1.38
N SER A 44 -2.05 -1.15 2.34
CA SER A 44 -2.87 -0.14 3.02
C SER A 44 -2.02 0.89 3.73
N SER A 45 -0.94 0.48 4.41
CA SER A 45 -0.04 1.41 5.10
C SER A 45 0.68 2.34 4.15
N GLN A 46 1.13 1.84 2.99
CA GLN A 46 1.77 2.68 1.97
C GLN A 46 0.80 3.66 1.31
N VAL A 47 -0.45 3.26 1.07
CA VAL A 47 -1.49 4.17 0.57
C VAL A 47 -1.78 5.28 1.59
N ASP A 48 -1.89 4.93 2.87
CA ASP A 48 -2.10 5.91 3.95
C ASP A 48 -0.92 6.90 4.05
N GLU A 49 0.32 6.42 3.99
CA GLU A 49 1.52 7.26 4.01
C GLU A 49 1.55 8.23 2.82
N ARG A 50 1.29 7.73 1.60
CA ARG A 50 1.22 8.58 0.40
C ARG A 50 0.10 9.60 0.48
N THR A 51 -1.05 9.20 1.01
CA THR A 51 -2.21 10.10 1.18
C THR A 51 -1.87 11.20 2.19
N ARG A 52 -1.24 10.85 3.32
CA ARG A 52 -0.79 11.81 4.33
C ARG A 52 0.25 12.78 3.75
N ALA A 53 1.26 12.26 3.06
CA ALA A 53 2.30 13.07 2.43
C ALA A 53 1.74 14.04 1.38
N ALA A 54 0.69 13.65 0.65
CA ALA A 54 0.01 14.52 -0.30
C ALA A 54 -0.83 15.64 0.37
N LEU A 55 -1.22 15.45 1.63
CA LEU A 55 -2.01 16.41 2.42
C LEU A 55 -1.15 17.30 3.32
N GLU A 56 0.12 16.95 3.55
CA GLU A 56 1.03 17.79 4.33
C GLU A 56 1.27 19.13 3.61
N PRO A 57 1.12 20.27 4.29
CA PRO A 57 1.42 21.57 3.71
C PRO A 57 2.87 21.59 3.24
N LEU A 58 3.11 22.09 2.03
CA LEU A 58 4.48 22.34 1.59
C LEU A 58 5.18 23.23 2.62
N PRO A 59 6.43 22.91 3.02
CA PRO A 59 7.16 23.74 3.96
C PRO A 59 7.24 25.16 3.42
N ASP A 60 7.08 26.15 4.30
CA ASP A 60 7.21 27.56 3.94
C ASP A 60 8.55 27.78 3.23
N LEU A 61 8.47 28.12 1.95
CA LEU A 61 9.65 28.44 1.17
C LEU A 61 10.29 29.70 1.75
N PRO A 62 11.62 29.73 2.00
CA PRO A 62 12.30 30.92 2.47
C PRO A 62 12.06 32.07 1.48
N GLY A 63 11.30 33.09 1.90
CA GLY A 63 10.94 34.25 1.08
C GLY A 63 9.43 34.49 0.86
N GLN A 64 8.54 33.61 1.35
CA GLN A 64 7.10 33.89 1.34
C GLN A 64 6.74 34.87 2.49
N LEU A 65 6.40 36.11 2.15
CA LEU A 65 5.78 37.04 3.09
C LEU A 65 4.27 36.75 3.17
N PRO A 66 3.65 36.72 4.38
CA PRO A 66 2.22 36.58 4.50
C PRO A 66 1.50 37.69 3.73
N LEU A 67 0.59 37.34 2.82
CA LEU A 67 -0.25 38.32 2.14
C LEU A 67 -1.16 39.00 3.18
N PRO A 68 -1.24 40.35 3.21
CA PRO A 68 -2.13 41.04 4.14
C PRO A 68 -3.57 40.68 3.81
N ALA A 69 -4.29 40.16 4.82
CA ALA A 69 -5.72 39.97 4.72
C ALA A 69 -6.39 41.34 4.54
N SER A 70 -7.14 41.51 3.44
CA SER A 70 -8.03 42.66 3.23
C SER A 70 -9.37 42.41 3.91
#